data_AF-A0A6I5NNE2-F1
#
_entry.id   AF-A0A6I5NNE2-F1
#
_cell.length_a   1.000
_cell.length_b   1.000
_cell.length_c   1.000
_cell.angle_alpha   90.00
_cell.angle_beta   90.00
_cell.angle_gamma   90.00
#
_symmetry.space_group_name_H-M   'P 1'
#
loop_
_entity.id
_entity.type
_entity.pdbx_description
1 polymer ?
#
loop_
_entity_poly.entity_id
_entity_poly.type
_entity_poly.pdbx_seq_one_letter_code
_entity_poly.pdbx_strand_id
1 'polypeptide(L)'
;MPSISDTAYPRLKSNPTAKEPTRLYTPTSEEIELASRVTTTPVTRLNFLVMLKTCQRLGYGVSLCDVPARIIRHIVTSAQLSTTQANLRQYDGSATRRRHQSIIREYLQIKAFAQGGQAAMLSALEQAVETKHDLVDLINIGIEELVRQRYELPGFTTLEGTARRVRKQKTEHHYHQVYEALTPEERRQLDSLLSVPSQRVTGNG
;
A
#
# COMPACT_ATOMS: atom_id res chain seq x y z
N MET A 1 11.49 -6.72 10.68
CA MET A 1 10.23 -6.06 10.28
C MET A 1 9.94 -6.43 8.85
N PRO A 2 8.69 -6.72 8.45
CA PRO A 2 8.39 -6.97 7.06
C PRO A 2 8.72 -5.71 6.25
N SER A 3 9.55 -5.88 5.24
CA SER A 3 9.79 -4.83 4.28
C SER A 3 8.62 -4.78 3.29
N ILE A 4 8.39 -3.62 2.68
CA ILE A 4 7.41 -3.53 1.59
C ILE A 4 7.73 -4.49 0.43
N SER A 5 8.99 -4.93 0.30
CA SER A 5 9.45 -5.95 -0.65
C SER A 5 8.96 -7.36 -0.37
N ASP A 6 8.64 -7.66 0.88
CA ASP A 6 8.20 -8.99 1.28
C ASP A 6 6.70 -9.18 1.04
N THR A 7 6.00 -8.12 0.61
CA THR A 7 4.54 -8.07 0.50
C THR A 7 4.08 -7.95 -0.94
N ALA A 8 2.81 -8.25 -1.19
CA ALA A 8 2.15 -8.05 -2.48
C ALA A 8 1.83 -6.56 -2.76
N TYR A 9 2.30 -5.62 -1.95
CA TYR A 9 1.98 -4.21 -2.09
C TYR A 9 2.45 -3.67 -3.47
N PRO A 10 1.53 -3.14 -4.30
CA PRO A 10 1.87 -2.69 -5.66
C PRO A 10 2.87 -1.54 -5.64
N ARG A 11 3.90 -1.62 -6.49
CA ARG A 11 4.94 -0.59 -6.61
C ARG A 11 5.36 -0.39 -8.06
N LEU A 12 5.80 0.83 -8.36
CA LEU A 12 6.52 1.10 -9.60
C LEU A 12 7.93 0.55 -9.47
N LYS A 13 8.38 -0.17 -10.49
CA LYS A 13 9.78 -0.60 -10.58
C LYS A 13 10.64 0.61 -10.90
N SER A 14 11.71 0.85 -10.13
CA SER A 14 12.63 1.97 -10.36
C SER A 14 13.32 1.90 -11.73
N ASN A 15 13.57 0.68 -12.23
CA ASN A 15 14.10 0.45 -13.57
C ASN A 15 13.23 -0.58 -14.32
N PRO A 16 12.09 -0.16 -14.91
CA PRO A 16 11.25 -1.08 -15.68
C PRO A 16 12.02 -1.49 -16.94
N THR A 17 11.92 -2.76 -17.34
CA THR A 17 12.61 -3.28 -18.53
C THR A 17 12.07 -2.64 -19.81
N ALA A 18 12.76 -2.75 -20.95
CA ALA A 18 12.34 -2.10 -22.19
C ALA A 18 10.97 -2.50 -22.72
N LYS A 19 10.55 -3.74 -22.43
CA LYS A 19 9.30 -4.31 -22.95
C LYS A 19 8.09 -4.08 -22.03
N GLU A 20 8.31 -3.80 -20.74
CA GLU A 20 7.22 -3.62 -19.77
C GLU A 20 6.38 -2.35 -20.02
N PRO A 21 6.97 -1.17 -20.35
CA PRO A 21 6.19 0.03 -20.58
C PRO A 21 5.22 -0.06 -21.75
N THR A 22 5.60 -0.76 -22.83
CA THR A 22 4.78 -0.90 -24.02
C THR A 22 3.46 -1.60 -23.75
N ARG A 23 3.44 -2.59 -22.85
CA ARG A 23 2.22 -3.33 -22.53
C ARG A 23 1.34 -2.63 -21.49
N LEU A 24 1.96 -1.97 -20.50
CA LEU A 24 1.24 -1.50 -19.32
C LEU A 24 0.93 0.00 -19.33
N TYR A 25 1.76 0.80 -20.01
CA TYR A 25 1.71 2.25 -19.94
C TYR A 25 1.39 2.92 -21.28
N THR A 26 1.02 2.15 -22.31
CA THR A 26 0.49 2.73 -23.56
C THR A 26 -0.98 3.12 -23.35
N PRO A 27 -1.35 4.40 -23.50
CA PRO A 27 -2.74 4.81 -23.41
C PRO A 27 -3.59 4.22 -24.55
N THR A 28 -4.81 3.77 -24.25
CA THR A 28 -5.78 3.37 -25.27
C THR A 28 -6.44 4.58 -25.92
N SER A 29 -7.10 4.41 -27.07
CA SER A 29 -7.85 5.48 -27.72
C SER A 29 -8.94 6.06 -26.82
N GLU A 30 -9.65 5.20 -26.07
CA GLU A 30 -10.65 5.62 -25.08
C GLU A 30 -10.04 6.48 -23.96
N GLU A 31 -8.87 6.08 -23.46
CA GLU A 31 -8.16 6.83 -22.40
C GLU A 31 -7.68 8.19 -22.92
N ILE A 32 -7.22 8.26 -24.18
CA ILE A 32 -6.82 9.52 -24.85
C ILE A 32 -8.04 10.43 -25.06
N GLU A 33 -9.18 9.88 -25.45
CA GLU A 33 -10.42 10.63 -25.62
C GLU A 33 -10.90 11.18 -24.28
N LEU A 34 -10.95 10.34 -23.23
CA LEU A 34 -11.26 10.77 -21.87
C LEU A 34 -10.34 11.91 -21.42
N ALA A 35 -9.03 11.75 -21.59
CA ALA A 35 -8.06 12.78 -21.24
C ALA A 35 -8.32 14.08 -22.00
N SER A 36 -8.71 13.99 -23.27
CA SER A 36 -9.03 15.15 -24.11
C SER A 36 -10.31 15.86 -23.68
N ARG A 37 -11.33 15.14 -23.18
CA ARG A 37 -12.56 15.75 -22.66
C ARG A 37 -12.35 16.49 -21.34
N VAL A 38 -11.48 15.98 -20.47
CA VAL A 38 -11.33 16.50 -19.10
C VAL A 38 -10.19 17.51 -18.93
N THR A 39 -9.35 17.68 -19.95
CA THR A 39 -8.18 18.58 -19.93
C THR A 39 -8.18 19.53 -21.11
N THR A 40 -7.63 20.73 -20.92
CA THR A 40 -7.62 21.79 -21.94
C THR A 40 -6.26 21.98 -22.61
N THR A 41 -5.16 21.54 -21.98
CA THR A 41 -3.81 21.76 -22.51
C THR A 41 -3.06 20.45 -22.72
N PRO A 42 -2.11 20.37 -23.68
CA PRO A 42 -1.28 19.18 -23.88
C PRO A 42 -0.56 18.70 -22.61
N VAL A 43 -0.08 19.64 -21.79
CA VAL A 43 0.60 19.36 -20.53
C VAL A 43 -0.36 18.73 -19.51
N THR A 44 -1.54 19.31 -19.33
CA THR A 44 -2.53 18.76 -18.38
C THR A 44 -3.08 17.41 -18.84
N ARG A 45 -3.23 17.22 -20.17
CA ARG A 45 -3.59 15.94 -20.78
C ARG A 45 -2.56 14.86 -20.48
N LEU A 46 -1.28 15.16 -20.64
CA LEU A 46 -0.23 14.21 -20.31
C LEU A 46 -0.24 13.88 -18.82
N ASN A 47 -0.32 14.89 -17.93
CA ASN A 47 -0.35 14.65 -16.49
C ASN A 47 -1.52 13.76 -16.07
N PHE A 48 -2.69 13.96 -16.68
CA PHE A 48 -3.85 13.08 -16.50
C PHE A 48 -3.55 11.64 -16.95
N LEU A 49 -2.98 11.46 -18.15
CA LEU A 49 -2.62 10.13 -18.67
C LEU A 49 -1.59 9.41 -17.80
N VAL A 50 -0.54 10.09 -17.34
CA VAL A 50 0.43 9.47 -16.42
C VAL A 50 -0.24 9.04 -15.13
N MET A 51 -1.10 9.89 -14.56
CA MET A 51 -1.84 9.55 -13.34
C MET A 51 -2.81 8.37 -13.54
N LEU A 52 -3.50 8.32 -14.69
CA LEU A 52 -4.41 7.23 -15.03
C LEU A 52 -3.66 5.91 -15.17
N LYS A 53 -2.59 5.85 -15.97
CA LYS A 53 -1.86 4.60 -16.20
C LYS A 53 -1.16 4.09 -14.93
N THR A 54 -0.66 4.99 -14.09
CA THR A 54 -0.06 4.61 -12.80
C THR A 54 -1.13 4.11 -11.84
N CYS A 55 -2.29 4.77 -11.75
CA CYS A 55 -3.40 4.31 -10.92
C CYS A 55 -3.94 2.95 -11.36
N GLN A 56 -4.07 2.70 -12.67
CA GLN A 56 -4.45 1.38 -13.19
C GLN A 56 -3.50 0.27 -12.75
N ARG A 57 -2.21 0.57 -12.64
CA ARG A 57 -1.20 -0.42 -12.25
C ARG A 57 -1.17 -0.65 -10.74
N LEU A 58 -1.40 0.40 -9.96
CA LEU A 58 -1.15 0.39 -8.51
C LEU A 58 -2.42 0.28 -7.68
N GLY A 59 -3.58 0.66 -8.23
CA GLY A 59 -4.84 0.80 -7.51
C GLY A 59 -4.95 2.08 -6.66
N TYR A 60 -3.97 2.99 -6.74
CA TYR A 60 -3.99 4.26 -6.00
C TYR A 60 -3.21 5.36 -6.76
N GLY A 61 -3.49 6.62 -6.43
CA GLY A 61 -2.82 7.77 -7.02
C GLY A 61 -1.42 8.02 -6.44
N VAL A 62 -0.42 8.19 -7.28
CA VAL A 62 0.96 8.56 -6.91
C VAL A 62 1.28 10.01 -7.23
N SER A 63 2.36 10.52 -6.65
CA SER A 63 3.00 11.76 -7.10
C SER A 63 3.61 11.52 -8.48
N LEU A 64 3.38 12.41 -9.44
CA LEU A 64 3.97 12.29 -10.77
C LEU A 64 5.49 12.43 -10.74
N CYS A 65 6.02 13.15 -9.76
CA CYS A 65 7.47 13.26 -9.54
C CYS A 65 8.13 11.94 -9.13
N ASP A 66 7.37 11.01 -8.52
CA ASP A 66 7.86 9.71 -8.09
C ASP A 66 7.77 8.66 -9.20
N VAL A 67 7.16 9.01 -10.35
CA VAL A 67 7.03 8.11 -11.49
C VAL A 67 8.37 8.02 -12.23
N PRO A 68 8.91 6.81 -12.45
CA PRO A 68 10.14 6.61 -13.22
C PRO A 68 10.09 7.33 -14.58
N ALA A 69 11.14 8.10 -14.90
CA ALA A 69 11.22 8.89 -16.12
C ALA A 69 11.00 8.07 -17.41
N ARG A 70 11.34 6.77 -17.38
CA ARG A 70 11.09 5.85 -18.50
C ARG A 70 9.61 5.67 -18.79
N ILE A 71 8.77 5.59 -17.76
CA ILE A 71 7.31 5.46 -17.91
C ILE A 71 6.75 6.76 -18.49
N ILE A 72 7.17 7.91 -17.94
CA ILE A 72 6.74 9.23 -18.45
C ILE A 72 7.13 9.37 -19.92
N ARG A 73 8.38 9.08 -20.30
CA ARG A 73 8.87 9.17 -21.68
C ARG A 73 8.10 8.25 -22.63
N HIS A 74 7.74 7.05 -22.19
CA HIS A 74 6.92 6.13 -22.97
C HIS A 74 5.53 6.70 -23.26
N ILE A 75 4.86 7.27 -22.25
CA ILE A 75 3.53 7.88 -22.40
C ILE A 75 3.59 9.13 -23.30
N VAL A 76 4.60 10.00 -23.09
CA VAL A 76 4.91 11.17 -23.93
C VAL A 76 4.99 10.77 -25.40
N THR A 77 5.79 9.75 -25.70
CA THR A 77 6.01 9.26 -27.08
C THR A 77 4.73 8.66 -27.66
N SER A 78 4.03 7.82 -26.88
CA SER A 78 2.83 7.12 -27.32
C SER A 78 1.65 8.07 -27.58
N ALA A 79 1.52 9.13 -26.78
CA ALA A 79 0.45 10.11 -26.89
C ALA A 79 0.83 11.32 -27.77
N GLN A 80 2.07 11.39 -28.28
CA GLN A 80 2.60 12.52 -29.05
C GLN A 80 2.47 13.87 -28.31
N LEU A 81 2.75 13.86 -27.00
CA LEU A 81 2.69 15.03 -26.12
C LEU A 81 4.10 15.40 -25.63
N SER A 82 4.22 16.50 -24.88
CA SER A 82 5.47 16.93 -24.25
C SER A 82 5.25 17.44 -22.83
N THR A 83 6.27 17.33 -21.98
CA THR A 83 6.26 17.88 -20.62
C THR A 83 7.67 18.12 -20.10
N THR A 84 7.76 18.85 -18.99
CA THR A 84 9.01 19.11 -18.26
C THR A 84 8.86 18.66 -16.80
N GLN A 85 9.97 18.48 -16.10
CA GLN A 85 9.93 18.15 -14.67
C GLN A 85 9.22 19.23 -13.84
N ALA A 86 9.36 20.51 -14.24
CA ALA A 86 8.68 21.62 -13.58
C ALA A 86 7.15 21.49 -13.70
N ASN A 87 6.64 21.10 -14.87
CA ASN A 87 5.21 20.89 -15.08
C ASN A 87 4.65 19.75 -14.22
N LEU A 88 5.41 18.66 -14.04
CA LEU A 88 5.02 17.54 -13.17
C LEU A 88 4.90 17.99 -11.71
N ARG A 89 5.92 18.71 -11.21
CA ARG A 89 5.93 19.26 -9.85
C ARG A 89 4.77 20.22 -9.61
N GLN A 90 4.53 21.12 -10.55
CA GLN A 90 3.42 22.07 -10.46
C GLN A 90 2.07 21.35 -10.41
N TYR A 91 1.92 20.28 -11.19
CA TYR A 91 0.71 19.46 -11.18
C TYR A 91 0.50 18.75 -9.85
N ASP A 92 1.55 18.18 -9.25
CA ASP A 92 1.45 17.47 -7.97
C ASP A 92 0.91 18.35 -6.82
N GLY A 93 1.26 19.64 -6.81
CA GLY A 93 0.73 20.63 -5.85
C GLY A 93 -0.62 21.25 -6.23
N SER A 94 -1.16 20.96 -7.41
CA SER A 94 -2.32 21.68 -7.95
C SER A 94 -3.67 21.14 -7.45
N ALA A 95 -4.70 22.00 -7.43
CA ALA A 95 -6.09 21.57 -7.22
C ALA A 95 -6.58 20.65 -8.36
N THR A 96 -6.06 20.83 -9.57
CA THR A 96 -6.38 20.02 -10.75
C THR A 96 -6.09 18.54 -10.53
N ARG A 97 -5.01 18.20 -9.82
CA ARG A 97 -4.68 16.81 -9.48
C ARG A 97 -5.80 16.12 -8.69
N ARG A 98 -6.38 16.79 -7.70
CA ARG A 98 -7.50 16.23 -6.91
C ARG A 98 -8.73 15.98 -7.78
N ARG A 99 -9.07 16.92 -8.66
CA ARG A 99 -10.16 16.75 -9.63
C ARG A 99 -9.92 15.54 -10.55
N HIS A 100 -8.72 15.44 -11.10
CA HIS A 100 -8.33 14.30 -11.94
C HIS A 100 -8.39 12.98 -11.16
N GLN A 101 -8.03 12.97 -9.88
CA GLN A 101 -8.10 11.77 -9.04
C GLN A 101 -9.55 11.27 -8.91
N SER A 102 -10.49 12.17 -8.68
CA SER A 102 -11.91 11.82 -8.61
C SER A 102 -12.41 11.23 -9.94
N ILE A 103 -12.07 11.85 -11.08
CA ILE A 103 -12.45 11.35 -12.41
C ILE A 103 -11.84 9.98 -12.69
N ILE A 104 -10.56 9.78 -12.35
CA ILE A 104 -9.87 8.50 -12.55
C ILE A 104 -10.48 7.41 -11.68
N ARG A 105 -10.84 7.71 -10.42
CA ARG A 105 -11.54 6.76 -9.55
C ARG A 105 -12.88 6.32 -10.16
N GLU A 106 -13.66 7.27 -10.66
CA GLU A 106 -14.93 6.99 -11.33
C GLU A 106 -14.72 6.13 -12.59
N TYR A 107 -13.77 6.51 -13.45
CA TYR A 107 -13.46 5.76 -14.66
C TYR A 107 -12.98 4.33 -14.36
N LEU A 108 -12.11 4.15 -13.37
CA LEU A 108 -11.59 2.84 -12.96
C LEU A 108 -12.53 2.07 -12.05
N GLN A 109 -13.66 2.67 -11.64
CA GLN A 109 -14.61 2.10 -10.68
C GLN A 109 -13.94 1.72 -9.35
N ILE A 110 -13.06 2.58 -8.84
CA ILE A 110 -12.34 2.45 -7.57
C ILE A 110 -12.89 3.45 -6.56
N LYS A 111 -13.14 3.00 -5.33
CA LYS A 111 -13.60 3.79 -4.19
C LYS A 111 -12.42 4.38 -3.44
N ALA A 112 -12.53 5.62 -2.95
CA ALA A 112 -11.48 6.19 -2.12
C ALA A 112 -11.34 5.41 -0.81
N PHE A 113 -10.12 5.24 -0.29
CA PHE A 113 -9.88 4.50 0.96
C PHE A 113 -10.70 5.06 2.14
N ALA A 114 -10.89 6.38 2.20
CA ALA A 114 -11.66 7.05 3.24
C ALA A 114 -13.18 6.70 3.22
N GLN A 115 -13.70 6.15 2.14
CA GLN A 115 -15.13 5.81 1.98
C GLN A 115 -15.46 4.41 2.53
N GLY A 116 -14.80 3.99 3.60
CA GLY A 116 -15.01 2.68 4.25
C GLY A 116 -13.92 1.63 4.00
N GLY A 117 -12.87 1.96 3.24
CA GLY A 117 -11.71 1.08 3.05
C GLY A 117 -11.02 0.74 4.37
N GLN A 118 -10.93 1.70 5.29
CA GLN A 118 -10.38 1.44 6.62
C GLN A 118 -11.18 0.39 7.40
N ALA A 119 -12.51 0.47 7.36
CA ALA A 119 -13.36 -0.49 8.07
C ALA A 119 -13.28 -1.89 7.43
N ALA A 120 -13.31 -1.96 6.09
CA ALA A 120 -13.13 -3.21 5.35
C ALA A 120 -11.78 -3.88 5.66
N MET A 121 -10.70 -3.11 5.61
CA MET A 121 -9.35 -3.58 5.94
C MET A 121 -9.26 -4.07 7.39
N LEU A 122 -9.80 -3.30 8.35
CA LEU A 122 -9.78 -3.69 9.77
C LEU A 122 -10.53 -4.99 9.99
N SER A 123 -11.75 -5.12 9.45
CA SER A 123 -12.57 -6.33 9.60
C SER A 123 -11.87 -7.57 9.02
N ALA A 124 -11.25 -7.46 7.84
CA ALA A 124 -10.51 -8.57 7.25
C ALA A 124 -9.27 -8.96 8.06
N LEU A 125 -8.54 -7.98 8.61
CA LEU A 125 -7.39 -8.25 9.47
C LEU A 125 -7.80 -8.92 10.79
N GLU A 126 -8.89 -8.48 11.41
CA GLU A 126 -9.45 -9.08 12.64
C GLU A 126 -9.91 -10.51 12.42
N GLN A 127 -10.47 -10.84 11.25
CA GLN A 127 -10.79 -12.22 10.89
C GLN A 127 -9.53 -13.05 10.62
N ALA A 128 -8.55 -12.47 9.93
CA ALA A 128 -7.33 -13.17 9.54
C ALA A 128 -6.42 -13.51 10.73
N VAL A 129 -6.33 -12.63 11.73
CA VAL A 129 -5.42 -12.80 12.88
C VAL A 129 -5.75 -14.04 13.73
N GLU A 130 -6.99 -14.54 13.64
CA GLU A 130 -7.42 -15.78 14.30
C GLU A 130 -6.66 -17.01 13.80
N THR A 131 -6.22 -17.00 12.54
CA THR A 131 -5.58 -18.16 11.89
C THR A 131 -4.17 -17.87 11.36
N LYS A 132 -3.82 -16.60 11.15
CA LYS A 132 -2.54 -16.14 10.61
C LYS A 132 -1.84 -15.25 11.63
N HIS A 133 -0.59 -15.57 11.95
CA HIS A 133 0.21 -14.79 12.91
C HIS A 133 1.43 -14.11 12.28
N ASP A 134 1.78 -14.48 11.05
CA ASP A 134 2.80 -13.79 10.29
C ASP A 134 2.27 -12.43 9.80
N LEU A 135 3.10 -11.39 9.93
CA LEU A 135 2.69 -10.03 9.63
C LEU A 135 2.61 -9.76 8.12
N VAL A 136 3.42 -10.43 7.30
CA VAL A 136 3.36 -10.34 5.84
C VAL A 136 2.04 -10.91 5.34
N ASP A 137 1.63 -12.07 5.86
CA ASP A 137 0.35 -12.70 5.52
C ASP A 137 -0.84 -11.78 5.84
N LEU A 138 -0.85 -11.19 7.03
CA LEU A 138 -1.90 -10.23 7.41
C LEU A 138 -1.94 -9.01 6.47
N ILE A 139 -0.77 -8.46 6.15
CA ILE A 139 -0.66 -7.34 5.21
C ILE A 139 -1.20 -7.72 3.82
N ASN A 140 -0.84 -8.89 3.31
CA ASN A 140 -1.31 -9.39 2.02
C ASN A 140 -2.83 -9.59 2.00
N ILE A 141 -3.42 -10.13 3.07
CA ILE A 141 -4.87 -10.27 3.19
C ILE A 141 -5.56 -8.90 3.19
N GLY A 142 -5.01 -7.91 3.90
CA GLY A 142 -5.53 -6.55 3.87
C GLY A 142 -5.49 -5.93 2.46
N ILE A 143 -4.43 -6.19 1.68
CA ILE A 143 -4.32 -5.74 0.29
C ILE A 143 -5.36 -6.43 -0.59
N GLU A 144 -5.45 -7.76 -0.49
CA GLU A 144 -6.41 -8.56 -1.25
C GLU A 144 -7.84 -8.10 -1.00
N GLU A 145 -8.19 -7.85 0.25
CA GLU A 145 -9.52 -7.38 0.61
C GLU A 145 -9.85 -6.02 -0.01
N LEU A 146 -8.93 -5.06 0.09
CA LEU A 146 -9.11 -3.73 -0.49
C LEU A 146 -9.23 -3.80 -2.01
N VAL A 147 -8.40 -4.60 -2.68
CA VAL A 147 -8.46 -4.80 -4.13
C VAL A 147 -9.77 -5.47 -4.53
N ARG A 148 -10.19 -6.53 -3.83
CA ARG A 148 -11.44 -7.27 -4.07
C ARG A 148 -12.67 -6.37 -3.97
N GLN A 149 -12.69 -5.49 -2.97
CA GLN A 149 -13.77 -4.52 -2.78
C GLN A 149 -13.59 -3.24 -3.61
N ARG A 150 -12.56 -3.14 -4.44
CA ARG A 150 -12.21 -1.97 -5.28
C ARG A 150 -12.00 -0.69 -4.48
N TYR A 151 -11.32 -0.75 -3.34
CA TYR A 151 -10.83 0.43 -2.63
C TYR A 151 -9.42 0.80 -3.08
N GLU A 152 -9.12 2.11 -3.08
CA GLU A 152 -7.74 2.57 -3.16
C GLU A 152 -6.93 2.00 -1.99
N LEU A 153 -5.70 1.58 -2.28
CA LEU A 153 -4.79 1.15 -1.22
C LEU A 153 -4.30 2.37 -0.41
N PRO A 154 -4.32 2.31 0.92
CA PRO A 154 -3.67 3.31 1.75
C PRO A 154 -2.15 3.21 1.62
N GLY A 155 -1.42 4.22 2.09
CA GLY A 155 0.03 4.12 2.20
C GLY A 155 0.46 2.88 3.00
N PHE A 156 1.55 2.25 2.58
CA PHE A 156 2.04 1.00 3.19
C PHE A 156 2.18 1.09 4.73
N THR A 157 2.63 2.23 5.25
CA THR A 157 2.77 2.46 6.69
C THR A 157 1.44 2.41 7.43
N THR A 158 0.34 2.87 6.82
CA THR A 158 -1.01 2.77 7.39
C THR A 158 -1.49 1.33 7.44
N LEU A 159 -1.26 0.57 6.36
CA LEU A 159 -1.60 -0.84 6.27
C LEU A 159 -0.80 -1.66 7.28
N GLU A 160 0.52 -1.51 7.29
CA GLU A 160 1.44 -2.17 8.22
C GLU A 160 1.11 -1.82 9.68
N GLY A 161 0.88 -0.53 9.97
CA GLY A 161 0.51 -0.07 11.31
C GLY A 161 -0.79 -0.69 11.80
N THR A 162 -1.79 -0.81 10.93
CA THR A 162 -3.07 -1.47 11.28
C THR A 162 -2.88 -2.96 11.54
N ALA A 163 -2.17 -3.66 10.65
CA ALA A 163 -1.91 -5.09 10.81
C ALA A 163 -1.15 -5.39 12.11
N ARG A 164 -0.14 -4.57 12.45
CA ARG A 164 0.58 -4.68 13.72
C ARG A 164 -0.31 -4.47 14.93
N ARG A 165 -1.20 -3.46 14.88
CA ARG A 165 -2.13 -3.17 15.97
C ARG A 165 -3.07 -4.35 16.23
N VAL A 166 -3.69 -4.88 15.17
CA VAL A 166 -4.60 -6.03 15.26
C VAL A 166 -3.87 -7.25 15.81
N ARG A 167 -2.67 -7.55 15.28
CA ARG A 167 -1.84 -8.65 15.78
C ARG A 167 -1.50 -8.50 17.26
N LYS A 168 -1.04 -7.31 17.67
CA LYS A 168 -0.68 -7.02 19.07
C LYS A 168 -1.88 -7.25 20.00
N GLN A 169 -3.04 -6.71 19.65
CA GLN A 169 -4.27 -6.86 20.44
C GLN A 169 -4.65 -8.33 20.62
N LYS A 170 -4.56 -9.13 19.55
CA LYS A 170 -4.86 -10.57 19.63
C LYS A 170 -3.84 -11.33 20.47
N THR A 171 -2.55 -11.02 20.29
CA THR A 171 -1.48 -11.63 21.09
C THR A 171 -1.67 -11.32 22.59
N GLU A 172 -1.94 -10.07 22.96
CA GLU A 172 -2.21 -9.68 24.35
C GLU A 172 -3.44 -10.38 24.92
N HIS A 173 -4.50 -10.53 24.12
CA HIS A 173 -5.71 -11.25 24.52
C HIS A 173 -5.43 -12.74 24.81
N HIS A 174 -4.69 -13.44 23.94
CA HIS A 174 -4.30 -14.83 24.18
C HIS A 174 -3.41 -14.98 25.42
N TYR A 175 -2.43 -14.09 25.61
CA TYR A 175 -1.61 -14.08 26.83
C TYR A 175 -2.48 -13.94 28.08
N HIS A 176 -3.43 -13.01 28.08
CA HIS A 176 -4.32 -12.80 29.22
C HIS A 176 -5.22 -14.02 29.47
N GLN A 177 -5.75 -14.65 28.43
CA GLN A 177 -6.56 -15.87 28.57
C GLN A 177 -5.76 -17.04 29.16
N VAL A 178 -4.54 -17.26 28.66
CA VAL A 178 -3.64 -18.29 29.20
C VAL A 178 -3.26 -17.96 30.65
N TYR A 179 -2.93 -16.70 30.94
CA TYR A 179 -2.58 -16.27 32.29
C TYR A 179 -3.72 -16.50 33.28
N GLU A 180 -4.95 -16.12 32.93
CA GLU A 180 -6.15 -16.34 33.77
C GLU A 180 -6.49 -17.83 33.95
N ALA A 181 -6.23 -18.66 32.95
CA ALA A 181 -6.45 -20.10 33.04
C ALA A 181 -5.43 -20.84 33.95
N LEU A 182 -4.27 -20.23 34.21
CA LEU A 182 -3.25 -20.79 35.09
C LEU A 182 -3.58 -20.51 36.56
N THR A 183 -3.51 -21.55 37.38
CA THR A 183 -3.59 -21.43 38.84
C THR A 183 -2.36 -20.70 39.41
N PRO A 184 -2.45 -20.12 40.62
CA PRO A 184 -1.31 -19.47 41.27
C PRO A 184 -0.07 -20.36 41.44
N GLU A 185 -0.24 -21.69 41.51
CA GLU A 185 0.85 -22.67 41.60
C GLU A 185 1.56 -22.84 40.25
N GLU A 186 0.79 -22.97 39.16
CA GLU A 186 1.33 -23.12 37.80
C GLU A 186 2.04 -21.86 37.33
N ARG A 187 1.53 -20.67 37.70
CA ARG A 187 2.21 -19.39 37.43
C ARG A 187 3.59 -19.35 38.10
N ARG A 188 3.69 -19.75 39.38
CA ARG A 188 4.95 -19.82 40.13
C ARG A 188 5.94 -20.83 39.54
N GLN A 189 5.44 -21.94 38.99
CA GLN A 189 6.28 -22.91 38.27
C GLN A 189 6.78 -22.36 36.92
N LEU A 190 5.96 -21.61 36.18
CA LEU A 190 6.40 -20.98 34.93
C LEU A 190 7.48 -19.91 35.18
N ASP A 191 7.30 -19.09 36.21
CA ASP A 191 8.26 -18.04 36.59
C ASP A 191 9.63 -18.63 37.02
N SER A 192 9.62 -19.80 37.66
CA SER A 192 10.85 -20.50 38.06
C SER A 192 11.61 -21.11 36.88
N LEU A 193 10.93 -21.40 35.76
CA LEU A 193 11.56 -21.88 34.52
C LEU A 193 12.19 -20.77 33.68
N LEU A 194 11.71 -19.53 33.84
CA LEU A 194 12.22 -18.35 33.14
C LEU A 194 13.36 -17.64 33.90
N SER A 195 13.62 -18.03 35.15
CA SER A 195 14.73 -17.51 35.94
C SER A 195 16.01 -18.28 35.63
N VAL A 196 16.89 -17.69 34.83
CA VAL A 196 18.27 -18.17 34.66
C VAL A 196 18.98 -17.99 36.00
N PRO A 197 19.57 -19.04 36.61
CA PRO A 197 20.36 -18.86 37.81
C PRO A 197 21.53 -17.95 37.46
N SER A 198 21.60 -16.77 38.09
CA SER A 198 22.79 -15.93 38.07
C SER A 198 23.92 -16.73 38.71
N GLN A 199 24.67 -17.47 37.89
CA GLN A 199 25.95 -18.03 38.32
C GLN A 199 26.83 -16.84 38.69
N ARG A 200 26.94 -16.60 40.00
CA ARG A 200 28.01 -15.80 40.56
C ARG A 200 29.30 -16.45 40.11
N VAL A 201 29.99 -15.82 39.16
CA VAL A 201 31.41 -16.06 38.93
C VAL A 201 32.11 -15.60 40.21
N THR A 202 32.25 -16.52 41.17
CA THR A 202 33.22 -16.37 42.25
C THR A 202 34.59 -16.60 41.62
N GLY A 203 35.17 -15.55 41.05
CA GLY A 203 36.60 -15.49 40.80
C GLY A 203 37.30 -15.46 42.15
N ASN A 204 37.94 -16.56 42.49
CA ASN A 204 38.75 -16.72 43.69
C ASN A 204 40.13 -17.20 43.24
N GLY A 205 41.18 -16.44 43.56
CA GLY A 205 42.59 -16.82 43.38
C GLY A 205 43.30 -16.10 42.25
#